data_AF-A0A7V5LTD0-F1
#
_entry.id   AF-A0A7V5LTD0-F1
#
_cell.length_a   1.000
_cell.length_b   1.000
_cell.length_c   1.000
_cell.angle_alpha   90.00
_cell.angle_beta   90.00
_cell.angle_gamma   90.00
#
_symmetry.space_group_name_H-M   'P 1'
#
loop_
_entity.id
_entity.type
_entity.pdbx_description
1 polymer ?
#
loop_
_entity_poly.entity_id
_entity_poly.type
_entity_poly.pdbx_seq_one_letter_code
_entity_poly.pdbx_strand_id
1 'polypeptide(L)'
;MIIMKGHALILKRLGEKWTEGKGILKAEERLKDEEMEFLHQLYLQDLVYEEENEFILTAQGDRILNALNTIINEGLLPSPEEWDDSFRWIGSEVISMIDVALRSQGFVEDKIKEALSQRGFVKGDNLTQAAYEVWEAYMDSEPRLLIPRSLAEFIKKTPPGPAYKKFLPPAKTELLELEAMRLLAFSIPVSDVYTLTGLGQQIRAAIIKGAPALPVIVDEEILDAIYSSAVESHPIPPHMRDRLLALAYLTEDENLTDAGRHLLVAARIYFEGPIILNPSIHLDIEDTEVLKKIDELEKSKQSTLKRIEEELKKTYPDINVFQSLMFLESFRLVEPTETTGSVYYTLTSYGKRVLEEIRERNKKVPAFGVKAITMSRME
;
A
#
# COMPACT_ATOMS: atom_id res chain seq x y z
N MET A 1 8.18 -2.11 0.06
CA MET A 1 9.35 -2.36 0.95
C MET A 1 10.07 -3.58 0.45
N ILE A 2 11.38 -3.48 0.36
CA ILE A 2 12.31 -4.48 -0.14
C ILE A 2 13.59 -4.45 0.70
N ILE A 3 13.93 -5.59 1.32
CA ILE A 3 15.18 -5.77 2.07
C ILE A 3 15.85 -7.04 1.57
N MET A 4 17.03 -6.83 0.98
CA MET A 4 17.96 -7.88 0.55
C MET A 4 19.20 -7.84 1.45
N LYS A 5 20.15 -8.74 1.22
CA LYS A 5 21.43 -8.76 1.94
C LYS A 5 22.11 -7.40 2.05
N GLY A 6 22.30 -6.69 0.93
CA GLY A 6 22.95 -5.38 0.91
C GLY A 6 22.27 -4.35 1.80
N HIS A 7 20.93 -4.30 1.77
CA HIS A 7 20.12 -3.46 2.64
C HIS A 7 20.31 -3.81 4.12
N ALA A 8 20.24 -5.09 4.47
CA ALA A 8 20.36 -5.56 5.84
C ALA A 8 21.75 -5.26 6.44
N LEU A 9 22.82 -5.39 5.64
CA LEU A 9 24.17 -5.02 6.04
C LEU A 9 24.29 -3.52 6.34
N ILE A 10 23.66 -2.67 5.52
CA ILE A 10 23.66 -1.22 5.74
C ILE A 10 22.85 -0.84 6.98
N LEU A 11 21.66 -1.44 7.18
CA LEU A 11 20.85 -1.21 8.38
C LEU A 11 21.61 -1.60 9.65
N LYS A 12 22.33 -2.73 9.64
CA LYS A 12 23.17 -3.16 10.78
C LYS A 12 24.28 -2.15 11.07
N ARG A 13 25.00 -1.70 10.04
CA ARG A 13 26.05 -0.66 10.16
C ARG A 13 25.49 0.66 10.68
N LEU A 14 24.32 1.08 10.21
CA LEU A 14 23.63 2.27 10.70
C LEU A 14 23.23 2.11 12.17
N GLY A 15 22.73 0.94 12.56
CA GLY A 15 22.38 0.62 13.95
C GLY A 15 23.57 0.70 14.90
N GLU A 16 24.72 0.14 14.51
CA GLU A 16 25.96 0.23 15.29
C GLU A 16 26.34 1.69 15.54
N LYS A 17 26.31 2.54 14.50
CA LYS A 17 26.62 3.97 14.62
C LYS A 17 25.58 4.77 15.39
N TRP A 18 24.31 4.42 15.24
CA TRP A 18 23.20 5.07 15.94
C TRP A 18 23.37 4.97 17.46
N THR A 19 23.86 3.82 17.96
CA THR A 19 24.18 3.65 19.39
C THR A 19 25.32 4.55 19.87
N GLU A 20 26.18 5.02 18.97
CA GLU A 20 27.26 5.99 19.23
C GLU A 20 26.79 7.45 19.08
N GLY A 21 25.51 7.68 18.75
CA GLY A 21 24.95 9.00 18.45
C GLY A 21 25.40 9.58 17.11
N LYS A 22 25.70 8.73 16.12
CA LYS A 22 26.22 9.12 14.80
C LYS A 22 25.47 8.42 13.64
N GLY A 23 25.52 9.01 12.45
CA GLY A 23 25.11 8.37 11.20
C GLY A 23 26.28 7.88 10.33
N ILE A 24 25.95 7.37 9.14
CA ILE A 24 26.95 7.10 8.09
C ILE A 24 27.29 8.41 7.37
N LEU A 25 28.49 8.94 7.61
CA LEU A 25 29.03 10.13 6.95
C LEU A 25 29.49 9.84 5.51
N LYS A 26 28.86 10.48 4.52
CA LYS A 26 29.20 10.31 3.09
C LYS A 26 30.68 10.57 2.78
N ALA A 27 31.24 11.63 3.36
CA ALA A 27 32.60 12.09 3.08
C ALA A 27 33.69 11.22 3.74
N GLU A 28 33.37 10.55 4.85
CA GLU A 28 34.37 9.82 5.63
C GLU A 28 34.43 8.33 5.27
N GLU A 29 33.31 7.75 4.81
CA GLU A 29 33.18 6.30 4.73
C GLU A 29 33.58 5.66 3.40
N ARG A 30 34.02 6.44 2.39
CA ARG A 30 34.37 5.94 1.03
C ARG A 30 33.39 4.86 0.55
N LEU A 31 32.10 5.14 0.65
CA LEU A 31 31.03 4.21 0.27
C LEU A 31 31.19 3.81 -1.18
N LYS A 32 31.04 2.51 -1.47
CA LYS A 32 31.03 2.00 -2.84
C LYS A 32 29.72 2.41 -3.53
N ASP A 33 29.74 2.45 -4.86
CA ASP A 33 28.55 2.78 -5.67
C ASP A 33 27.35 1.86 -5.32
N GLU A 34 27.60 0.57 -5.12
CA GLU A 34 26.56 -0.41 -4.73
C GLU A 34 25.98 -0.13 -3.33
N GLU A 35 26.80 0.31 -2.36
CA GLU A 35 26.31 0.70 -1.04
C GLU A 35 25.44 1.96 -1.13
N MET A 36 25.80 2.90 -2.01
CA MET A 36 25.00 4.09 -2.29
C MET A 36 23.66 3.75 -2.95
N GLU A 37 23.61 2.74 -3.82
CA GLU A 37 22.36 2.25 -4.42
C GLU A 37 21.42 1.65 -3.35
N PHE A 38 21.94 0.83 -2.44
CA PHE A 38 21.14 0.30 -1.34
C PHE A 38 20.69 1.38 -0.34
N LEU A 39 21.54 2.34 -0.01
CA LEU A 39 21.16 3.51 0.81
C LEU A 39 20.05 4.33 0.14
N HIS A 40 20.15 4.53 -1.17
CA HIS A 40 19.11 5.21 -1.94
C HIS A 40 17.79 4.44 -1.88
N GLN A 41 17.82 3.11 -2.02
CA GLN A 41 16.62 2.26 -1.92
C GLN A 41 16.02 2.29 -0.51
N LEU A 42 16.84 2.29 0.55
CA LEU A 42 16.39 2.49 1.95
C LEU A 42 15.75 3.86 2.17
N TYR A 43 16.32 4.91 1.57
CA TYR A 43 15.76 6.26 1.59
C TYR A 43 14.40 6.34 0.90
N LEU A 44 14.25 5.70 -0.27
CA LEU A 44 12.99 5.68 -1.01
C LEU A 44 11.84 5.00 -0.26
N GLN A 45 12.14 4.10 0.66
CA GLN A 45 11.14 3.37 1.44
C GLN A 45 11.03 3.84 2.90
N ASP A 46 11.55 5.03 3.19
CA ASP A 46 11.43 5.71 4.50
C ASP A 46 12.03 4.92 5.67
N LEU A 47 13.15 4.22 5.41
CA LEU A 47 13.92 3.51 6.44
C LEU A 47 15.18 4.28 6.85
N VAL A 48 15.63 5.18 5.98
CA VAL A 48 16.80 6.02 6.20
C VAL A 48 16.47 7.42 5.70
N TYR A 49 16.95 8.44 6.41
CA TYR A 49 16.92 9.81 5.92
C TYR A 49 18.33 10.40 5.89
N GLU A 50 18.50 11.46 5.11
CA GLU A 50 19.76 12.19 5.00
C GLU A 50 19.66 13.52 5.75
N GLU A 51 20.59 13.76 6.66
CA GLU A 51 20.71 15.00 7.44
C GLU A 51 22.18 15.40 7.51
N GLU A 52 22.49 16.66 7.17
CA GLU A 52 23.86 17.21 7.24
C GLU A 52 24.98 16.37 6.55
N ASN A 53 24.64 15.61 5.49
CA ASN A 53 25.50 14.63 4.79
C ASN A 53 25.75 13.31 5.54
N GLU A 54 24.95 13.03 6.57
CA GLU A 54 24.85 11.75 7.23
C GLU A 54 23.59 11.00 6.82
N PHE A 55 23.69 9.69 6.69
CA PHE A 55 22.55 8.80 6.63
C PHE A 55 22.22 8.27 8.02
N ILE A 56 20.95 8.35 8.40
CA ILE A 56 20.45 8.04 9.73
C ILE A 56 19.19 7.18 9.62
N LEU A 57 18.96 6.27 10.58
CA LEU A 57 17.74 5.46 10.63
C LEU A 57 16.52 6.33 10.93
N THR A 58 15.44 6.09 10.20
CA THR A 58 14.10 6.55 10.63
C THR A 58 13.59 5.65 11.76
N ALA A 59 12.46 6.02 12.39
CA ALA A 59 11.79 5.13 13.34
C ALA A 59 11.42 3.77 12.72
N GLN A 60 11.08 3.75 11.43
CA GLN A 60 10.74 2.51 10.72
C GLN A 60 11.99 1.73 10.36
N GLY A 61 13.09 2.40 10.01
CA GLY A 61 14.40 1.78 9.86
C GLY A 61 14.86 1.05 11.12
N ASP A 62 14.72 1.69 12.28
CA ASP A 62 15.02 1.09 13.58
C ASP A 62 14.10 -0.11 13.87
N ARG A 63 12.80 -0.01 13.60
CA ARG A 63 11.87 -1.13 13.76
C ARG A 63 12.24 -2.34 12.89
N ILE A 64 12.63 -2.12 11.62
CA ILE A 64 13.10 -3.19 10.73
C ILE A 64 14.40 -3.81 11.23
N LEU A 65 15.33 -3.00 11.73
CA LEU A 65 16.58 -3.49 12.31
C LEU A 65 16.33 -4.33 13.57
N ASN A 66 15.41 -3.90 14.44
CA ASN A 66 15.03 -4.64 15.64
C ASN A 66 14.37 -5.98 15.30
N ALA A 67 13.49 -6.01 14.30
CA ALA A 67 12.91 -7.25 13.78
C ALA A 67 14.00 -8.21 13.26
N LEU A 68 14.98 -7.69 12.51
CA LEU A 68 16.11 -8.47 12.00
C LEU A 68 16.94 -9.07 13.15
N ASN A 69 17.32 -8.23 14.12
CA ASN A 69 18.11 -8.64 15.27
C ASN A 69 17.37 -9.69 16.12
N THR A 70 16.06 -9.55 16.28
CA THR A 70 15.22 -10.51 17.01
C THR A 70 15.27 -11.88 16.36
N ILE A 71 15.08 -11.95 15.03
CA ILE A 71 15.13 -13.21 14.27
C ILE A 71 16.50 -13.88 14.38
N ILE A 72 17.58 -13.10 14.27
CA ILE A 72 18.96 -13.61 14.38
C ILE A 72 19.23 -14.12 15.81
N ASN A 73 18.85 -13.37 16.83
CA ASN A 73 19.05 -13.73 18.24
C ASN A 73 18.26 -14.98 18.65
N GLU A 74 17.08 -15.20 18.06
CA GLU A 74 16.30 -16.44 18.22
C GLU A 74 16.87 -17.63 17.42
N GLY A 75 17.89 -17.40 16.58
CA GLY A 75 18.50 -18.44 15.74
C GLY A 75 17.59 -18.88 14.59
N LEU A 76 16.61 -18.05 14.20
CA LEU A 76 15.67 -18.34 13.12
C LEU A 76 16.26 -18.02 11.74
N LEU A 77 17.23 -17.10 11.67
CA LEU A 77 18.07 -16.83 10.50
C LEU A 77 19.54 -16.63 10.90
N PRO A 78 20.49 -16.95 10.01
CA PRO A 78 21.89 -16.55 10.20
C PRO A 78 22.06 -15.04 10.01
N SER A 79 23.24 -14.52 10.35
CA SER A 79 23.54 -13.09 10.17
C SER A 79 23.57 -12.71 8.68
N PRO A 80 23.27 -11.45 8.29
CA PRO A 80 23.17 -11.06 6.88
C PRO A 80 24.43 -11.32 6.05
N GLU A 81 25.60 -11.34 6.68
CA GLU A 81 26.88 -11.67 6.05
C GLU A 81 26.87 -13.06 5.39
N GLU A 82 26.08 -13.99 5.93
CA GLU A 82 25.95 -15.38 5.48
C GLU A 82 24.84 -15.58 4.44
N TRP A 83 24.04 -14.54 4.14
CA TRP A 83 22.94 -14.66 3.19
C TRP A 83 23.47 -14.78 1.76
N ASP A 84 22.70 -15.46 0.91
CA ASP A 84 22.89 -15.37 -0.54
C ASP A 84 22.56 -13.96 -1.02
N ASP A 85 23.31 -13.44 -2.01
CA ASP A 85 23.12 -12.06 -2.49
C ASP A 85 21.73 -11.85 -3.13
N SER A 86 21.11 -12.92 -3.65
CA SER A 86 19.74 -12.90 -4.19
C SER A 86 18.66 -13.13 -3.13
N PHE A 87 19.03 -13.42 -1.88
CA PHE A 87 18.08 -13.66 -0.81
C PHE A 87 17.28 -12.39 -0.51
N ARG A 88 15.97 -12.49 -0.75
CA ARG A 88 14.98 -11.45 -0.44
C ARG A 88 14.34 -11.75 0.90
N TRP A 89 14.87 -11.12 1.94
CA TRP A 89 14.31 -11.24 3.29
C TRP A 89 12.92 -10.59 3.36
N ILE A 90 12.79 -9.36 2.84
CA ILE A 90 11.51 -8.65 2.73
C ILE A 90 11.29 -8.25 1.27
N GLY A 91 10.06 -8.44 0.78
CA GLY A 91 9.59 -7.98 -0.52
C GLY A 91 8.07 -7.80 -0.47
N SER A 92 7.48 -7.22 -1.51
CA SER A 92 6.03 -7.04 -1.62
C SER A 92 5.24 -8.34 -1.49
N GLU A 93 5.81 -9.46 -1.98
CA GLU A 93 5.27 -10.81 -1.79
C GLU A 93 5.27 -11.21 -0.31
N VAL A 94 6.33 -10.90 0.43
CA VAL A 94 6.46 -11.25 1.85
C VAL A 94 5.51 -10.43 2.70
N ILE A 95 5.44 -9.12 2.45
CA ILE A 95 4.48 -8.24 3.11
C ILE A 95 3.04 -8.73 2.87
N SER A 96 2.73 -9.16 1.65
CA SER A 96 1.40 -9.69 1.32
C SER A 96 1.12 -11.01 2.04
N MET A 97 2.11 -11.91 2.16
CA MET A 97 1.95 -13.16 2.92
C MET A 97 1.71 -12.89 4.41
N ILE A 98 2.43 -11.93 4.99
CA ILE A 98 2.22 -11.50 6.38
C ILE A 98 0.82 -10.89 6.55
N ASP A 99 0.39 -10.00 5.63
CA ASP A 99 -0.95 -9.39 5.66
C ASP A 99 -2.07 -10.44 5.60
N VAL A 100 -1.92 -11.47 4.76
CA VAL A 100 -2.86 -12.59 4.68
C VAL A 100 -2.95 -13.33 6.03
N ALA A 101 -1.82 -13.64 6.64
CA ALA A 101 -1.81 -14.31 7.94
C ALA A 101 -2.37 -13.43 9.08
N LEU A 102 -2.13 -12.11 9.05
CA LEU A 102 -2.71 -11.17 10.02
C LEU A 102 -4.24 -11.12 9.94
N ARG A 103 -4.82 -11.15 8.73
CA ARG A 103 -6.28 -11.27 8.53
C ARG A 103 -6.83 -12.59 9.09
N SER A 104 -5.99 -13.59 9.24
CA SER A 104 -6.28 -14.88 9.88
C SER A 104 -5.80 -14.93 11.34
N GLN A 105 -5.76 -13.78 12.04
CA GLN A 105 -5.37 -13.67 13.45
C GLN A 105 -3.94 -14.20 13.74
N GLY A 106 -3.05 -14.12 12.76
CA GLY A 106 -1.66 -14.58 12.86
C GLY A 106 -1.44 -16.03 12.46
N PHE A 107 -2.50 -16.80 12.16
CA PHE A 107 -2.37 -18.17 11.66
C PHE A 107 -1.84 -18.20 10.22
N VAL A 108 -0.89 -19.10 9.96
CA VAL A 108 -0.17 -19.19 8.68
C VAL A 108 -0.52 -20.49 7.97
N GLU A 109 -1.17 -20.37 6.81
CA GLU A 109 -1.52 -21.51 5.96
C GLU A 109 -0.30 -22.17 5.29
N ASP A 110 -0.39 -23.47 5.03
CA ASP A 110 0.69 -24.29 4.44
C ASP A 110 1.29 -23.71 3.15
N LYS A 111 0.47 -23.05 2.31
CA LYS A 111 0.89 -22.51 1.01
C LYS A 111 1.94 -21.38 1.12
N ILE A 112 1.94 -20.64 2.21
CA ILE A 112 2.85 -19.50 2.45
C ILE A 112 3.82 -19.77 3.61
N LYS A 113 3.55 -20.82 4.39
CA LYS A 113 4.31 -21.20 5.59
C LYS A 113 5.78 -21.40 5.30
N GLU A 114 6.13 -22.23 4.32
CA GLU A 114 7.53 -22.51 4.00
C GLU A 114 8.29 -21.21 3.65
N ALA A 115 7.68 -20.36 2.80
CA ALA A 115 8.30 -19.12 2.36
C ALA A 115 8.52 -18.13 3.54
N LEU A 116 7.56 -18.02 4.46
CA LEU A 116 7.71 -17.17 5.65
C LEU A 116 8.65 -17.79 6.70
N SER A 117 8.63 -19.11 6.89
CA SER A 117 9.56 -19.82 7.79
C SER A 117 11.01 -19.65 7.37
N GLN A 118 11.32 -19.72 6.07
CA GLN A 118 12.66 -19.48 5.52
C GLN A 118 13.19 -18.06 5.78
N ARG A 119 12.33 -17.14 6.24
CA ARG A 119 12.66 -15.75 6.55
C ARG A 119 12.56 -15.44 8.05
N GLY A 120 12.31 -16.47 8.87
CA GLY A 120 12.17 -16.35 10.32
C GLY A 120 10.86 -15.73 10.78
N PHE A 121 9.84 -15.63 9.92
CA PHE A 121 8.57 -14.98 10.23
C PHE A 121 7.50 -15.91 10.83
N VAL A 122 7.79 -17.20 10.97
CA VAL A 122 6.83 -18.22 11.46
C VAL A 122 7.47 -19.11 12.51
N LYS A 123 6.73 -19.38 13.59
CA LYS A 123 7.10 -20.34 14.63
C LYS A 123 5.91 -21.25 14.91
N GLY A 124 6.03 -22.53 14.55
CA GLY A 124 4.88 -23.44 14.52
C GLY A 124 3.94 -23.07 13.36
N ASP A 125 2.70 -22.70 13.68
CA ASP A 125 1.67 -22.28 12.71
C ASP A 125 1.31 -20.79 12.80
N ASN A 126 2.08 -20.00 13.57
CA ASN A 126 1.78 -18.60 13.82
C ASN A 126 2.94 -17.69 13.41
N LEU A 127 2.58 -16.45 13.06
CA LEU A 127 3.54 -15.37 12.85
C LEU A 127 4.37 -15.11 14.11
N THR A 128 5.66 -14.82 13.92
CA THR A 128 6.56 -14.34 14.99
C THR A 128 6.35 -12.84 15.25
N GLN A 129 6.76 -12.34 16.42
CA GLN A 129 6.72 -10.89 16.73
C GLN A 129 7.42 -10.03 15.68
N ALA A 130 8.57 -10.47 15.16
CA ALA A 130 9.29 -9.76 14.10
C ALA A 130 8.47 -9.59 12.80
N ALA A 131 7.52 -10.51 12.52
CA ALA A 131 6.64 -10.38 11.36
C ALA A 131 5.60 -9.25 11.56
N TYR A 132 5.07 -9.12 12.77
CA TYR A 132 4.19 -8.00 13.14
C TYR A 132 4.95 -6.68 13.03
N GLU A 133 6.16 -6.59 13.59
CA GLU A 133 7.00 -5.40 13.52
C GLU A 133 7.32 -4.98 12.08
N VAL A 134 7.63 -5.94 11.20
CA VAL A 134 7.84 -5.68 9.77
C VAL A 134 6.58 -5.15 9.10
N TRP A 135 5.41 -5.74 9.39
CA TRP A 135 4.15 -5.27 8.81
C TRP A 135 3.77 -3.88 9.33
N GLU A 136 3.94 -3.61 10.62
CA GLU A 136 3.68 -2.28 11.19
C GLU A 136 4.65 -1.24 10.62
N ALA A 137 5.95 -1.54 10.52
CA ALA A 137 6.91 -0.65 9.85
C ALA A 137 6.53 -0.37 8.40
N TYR A 138 5.97 -1.37 7.69
CA TYR A 138 5.44 -1.18 6.35
C TYR A 138 4.20 -0.30 6.34
N MET A 139 3.27 -0.46 7.28
CA MET A 139 2.07 0.37 7.34
C MET A 139 2.37 1.83 7.73
N ASP A 140 3.33 2.03 8.62
CA ASP A 140 3.68 3.33 9.20
C ASP A 140 4.77 4.08 8.40
N SER A 141 5.38 3.47 7.38
CA SER A 141 6.36 4.15 6.52
C SER A 141 5.66 4.99 5.45
N GLU A 142 6.28 6.12 5.12
CA GLU A 142 5.86 7.05 4.06
C GLU A 142 6.88 7.03 2.92
N PRO A 143 6.82 6.05 1.99
CA PRO A 143 7.81 5.93 0.93
C PRO A 143 7.90 7.20 0.11
N ARG A 144 9.13 7.64 -0.13
CA ARG A 144 9.42 8.79 -0.96
C ARG A 144 9.10 8.50 -2.42
N LEU A 145 8.74 9.52 -3.18
CA LEU A 145 8.59 9.43 -4.61
C LEU A 145 9.66 10.27 -5.33
N LEU A 146 10.55 9.59 -6.04
CA LEU A 146 11.54 10.24 -6.90
C LEU A 146 11.76 9.41 -8.18
N ILE A 147 11.38 9.97 -9.32
CA ILE A 147 11.47 9.32 -10.61
C ILE A 147 12.38 10.15 -11.52
N PRO A 148 13.68 9.84 -11.55
CA PRO A 148 14.60 10.43 -12.51
C PRO A 148 14.26 9.95 -13.93
N ARG A 149 14.80 10.66 -14.93
CA ARG A 149 14.60 10.36 -16.35
C ARG A 149 14.94 8.91 -16.72
N SER A 150 16.02 8.36 -16.16
CA SER A 150 16.43 6.97 -16.40
C SER A 150 15.35 5.98 -15.96
N LEU A 151 14.81 6.15 -14.74
CA LEU A 151 13.75 5.31 -14.21
C LEU A 151 12.42 5.52 -14.97
N ALA A 152 12.13 6.75 -15.40
CA ALA A 152 10.95 7.04 -16.24
C ALA A 152 10.99 6.28 -17.57
N GLU A 153 12.16 6.19 -18.21
CA GLU A 153 12.35 5.42 -19.44
C GLU A 153 12.17 3.91 -19.22
N PHE A 154 12.55 3.40 -18.04
CA PHE A 154 12.26 2.02 -17.65
C PHE A 154 10.75 1.80 -17.45
N ILE A 155 10.09 2.65 -16.66
CA ILE A 155 8.63 2.59 -16.38
C ILE A 155 7.82 2.62 -17.68
N LYS A 156 8.21 3.47 -18.63
CA LYS A 156 7.55 3.61 -19.94
C LYS A 156 7.52 2.28 -20.70
N LYS A 157 8.60 1.51 -20.63
CA LYS A 157 8.75 0.20 -21.31
C LYS A 157 8.13 -0.96 -20.53
N THR A 158 7.95 -0.81 -19.23
CA THR A 158 7.34 -1.83 -18.36
C THR A 158 5.85 -1.98 -18.67
N PRO A 159 5.35 -3.17 -19.05
CA PRO A 159 3.92 -3.40 -19.16
C PRO A 159 3.22 -3.26 -17.78
N PRO A 160 1.97 -2.78 -17.72
CA PRO A 160 1.30 -2.52 -16.43
C PRO A 160 1.00 -3.77 -15.59
N GLY A 161 0.95 -4.95 -16.22
CA GLY A 161 0.58 -6.21 -15.56
C GLY A 161 -0.94 -6.36 -15.34
N PRO A 162 -1.39 -7.46 -14.71
CA PRO A 162 -0.56 -8.56 -14.20
C PRO A 162 0.13 -9.33 -15.33
N ALA A 163 1.42 -9.58 -15.20
CA ALA A 163 2.21 -10.29 -16.20
C ALA A 163 3.38 -11.06 -15.57
N TYR A 164 3.90 -12.07 -16.25
CA TYR A 164 5.07 -12.79 -15.76
C TYR A 164 6.31 -11.90 -15.71
N LYS A 165 7.14 -12.06 -14.68
CA LYS A 165 8.39 -11.31 -14.47
C LYS A 165 9.32 -11.32 -15.68
N LYS A 166 9.32 -12.41 -16.47
CA LYS A 166 10.11 -12.53 -17.72
C LYS A 166 9.77 -11.51 -18.80
N PHE A 167 8.62 -10.83 -18.70
CA PHE A 167 8.21 -9.78 -19.63
C PHE A 167 8.67 -8.38 -19.19
N LEU A 168 9.28 -8.24 -18.01
CA LEU A 168 9.89 -6.98 -17.60
C LEU A 168 11.11 -6.68 -18.47
N PRO A 169 11.35 -5.39 -18.79
CA PRO A 169 12.59 -5.00 -19.43
C PRO A 169 13.80 -5.34 -18.53
N PRO A 170 15.01 -5.52 -19.11
CA PRO A 170 16.22 -5.72 -18.33
C PRO A 170 16.40 -4.59 -17.31
N ALA A 171 16.57 -4.96 -16.05
CA ALA A 171 16.73 -4.04 -14.93
C ALA A 171 18.07 -4.30 -14.24
N LYS A 172 18.70 -3.23 -13.76
CA LYS A 172 19.80 -3.27 -12.80
C LYS A 172 19.24 -3.11 -11.39
N THR A 173 18.79 -1.90 -11.06
CA THR A 173 18.23 -1.51 -9.75
C THR A 173 16.78 -1.07 -9.84
N GLU A 174 16.27 -0.80 -11.05
CA GLU A 174 14.99 -0.14 -11.27
C GLU A 174 13.82 -0.91 -10.64
N LEU A 175 13.85 -2.25 -10.64
CA LEU A 175 12.81 -3.03 -9.98
C LEU A 175 12.80 -2.87 -8.46
N LEU A 176 13.98 -2.75 -7.84
CA LEU A 176 14.11 -2.52 -6.41
C LEU A 176 13.63 -1.11 -6.06
N GLU A 177 13.97 -0.11 -6.86
CA GLU A 177 13.49 1.27 -6.69
C GLU A 177 11.96 1.35 -6.82
N LEU A 178 11.36 0.70 -7.82
CA LEU A 178 9.90 0.66 -7.97
C LEU A 178 9.20 -0.04 -6.80
N GLU A 179 9.78 -1.09 -6.25
CA GLU A 179 9.22 -1.81 -5.10
C GLU A 179 9.43 -1.07 -3.77
N ALA A 180 10.54 -0.34 -3.64
CA ALA A 180 10.82 0.57 -2.52
C ALA A 180 9.76 1.68 -2.46
N MET A 181 9.48 2.33 -3.60
CA MET A 181 8.45 3.36 -3.75
C MET A 181 7.01 2.83 -3.82
N ARG A 182 6.79 1.50 -3.68
CA ARG A 182 5.48 0.83 -3.78
C ARG A 182 4.75 1.05 -5.12
N LEU A 183 5.50 1.23 -6.21
CA LEU A 183 4.96 1.36 -7.57
C LEU A 183 4.77 0.01 -8.26
N LEU A 184 5.43 -1.03 -7.76
CA LEU A 184 5.38 -2.40 -8.27
C LEU A 184 5.20 -3.40 -7.12
N ALA A 185 4.44 -4.46 -7.38
CA ALA A 185 4.26 -5.58 -6.45
C ALA A 185 4.36 -6.92 -7.17
N PHE A 186 4.79 -7.94 -6.43
CA PHE A 186 4.94 -9.32 -6.90
C PHE A 186 3.90 -10.26 -6.26
N SER A 187 3.54 -11.33 -7.00
CA SER A 187 2.62 -12.37 -6.56
C SER A 187 3.19 -13.23 -5.44
N ILE A 188 2.33 -13.66 -4.52
CA ILE A 188 2.65 -14.70 -3.55
C ILE A 188 2.53 -16.10 -4.18
N PRO A 189 3.28 -17.10 -3.71
CA PRO A 189 4.44 -16.98 -2.80
C PRO A 189 5.77 -16.81 -3.54
N VAL A 190 5.81 -16.99 -4.87
CA VAL A 190 7.05 -17.17 -5.66
C VAL A 190 7.50 -15.96 -6.48
N SER A 191 6.77 -14.84 -6.44
CA SER A 191 7.10 -13.60 -7.16
C SER A 191 7.27 -13.75 -8.68
N ASP A 192 6.54 -14.68 -9.29
CA ASP A 192 6.62 -15.02 -10.71
C ASP A 192 5.79 -14.08 -11.59
N VAL A 193 4.76 -13.47 -11.02
CA VAL A 193 3.88 -12.48 -11.63
C VAL A 193 4.09 -11.14 -10.94
N TYR A 194 4.13 -10.07 -11.71
CA TYR A 194 4.19 -8.71 -11.20
C TYR A 194 2.98 -7.91 -11.66
N THR A 195 2.68 -6.84 -10.93
CA THR A 195 1.75 -5.79 -11.36
C THR A 195 2.29 -4.44 -10.95
N LEU A 196 2.07 -3.41 -11.77
CA LEU A 196 2.15 -2.04 -11.28
C LEU A 196 0.98 -1.80 -10.33
N THR A 197 1.25 -1.14 -9.21
CA THR A 197 0.22 -0.75 -8.24
C THR A 197 -0.67 0.36 -8.83
N GLY A 198 -1.78 0.71 -8.17
CA GLY A 198 -2.62 1.82 -8.61
C GLY A 198 -1.81 3.10 -8.83
N LEU A 199 -0.90 3.42 -7.89
CA LEU A 199 0.03 4.54 -8.01
C LEU A 199 0.97 4.37 -9.21
N GLY A 200 1.63 3.21 -9.33
CA GLY A 200 2.55 2.92 -10.43
C GLY A 200 1.91 3.00 -11.82
N GLN A 201 0.64 2.59 -11.95
CA GLN A 201 -0.11 2.69 -13.21
C GLN A 201 -0.39 4.14 -13.59
N GLN A 202 -0.81 4.98 -12.64
CA GLN A 202 -1.08 6.40 -12.91
C GLN A 202 0.20 7.16 -13.25
N ILE A 203 1.29 6.91 -12.50
CA ILE A 203 2.60 7.47 -12.80
C ILE A 203 3.07 7.06 -14.19
N ARG A 204 2.96 5.78 -14.55
CA ARG A 204 3.31 5.31 -15.89
C ARG A 204 2.50 6.00 -16.98
N ALA A 205 1.19 6.16 -16.77
CA ALA A 205 0.31 6.82 -17.73
C ALA A 205 0.70 8.30 -17.91
N ALA A 206 1.05 9.00 -16.82
CA ALA A 206 1.58 10.36 -16.88
C ALA A 206 2.90 10.44 -17.65
N ILE A 207 3.85 9.53 -17.39
CA ILE A 207 5.14 9.48 -18.10
C ILE A 207 4.97 9.22 -19.60
N ILE A 208 4.04 8.35 -19.99
CA ILE A 208 3.78 8.03 -21.40
C ILE A 208 3.20 9.24 -22.15
N LYS A 209 2.32 10.00 -21.50
CA LYS A 209 1.60 11.13 -22.09
C LYS A 209 2.33 12.47 -21.94
N GLY A 210 3.26 12.57 -20.99
CA GLY A 210 4.05 13.77 -20.72
C GLY A 210 5.31 13.86 -21.58
N ALA A 211 6.15 14.85 -21.26
CA ALA A 211 7.42 15.10 -21.94
C ALA A 211 8.61 14.82 -20.98
N PRO A 212 9.59 13.98 -21.35
CA PRO A 212 10.76 13.71 -20.51
C PRO A 212 11.82 14.82 -20.60
N ALA A 213 11.41 16.09 -20.47
CA ALA A 213 12.26 17.26 -20.75
C ALA A 213 13.27 17.58 -19.65
N LEU A 214 13.07 17.08 -18.42
CA LEU A 214 13.89 17.41 -17.25
C LEU A 214 14.64 16.19 -16.68
N PRO A 215 15.65 16.37 -15.80
CA PRO A 215 16.35 15.27 -15.15
C PRO A 215 15.45 14.44 -14.21
N VAL A 216 14.52 15.10 -13.52
CA VAL A 216 13.51 14.48 -12.66
C VAL A 216 12.13 14.67 -13.30
N ILE A 217 11.44 13.56 -13.53
CA ILE A 217 10.17 13.52 -14.28
C ILE A 217 8.98 13.58 -13.34
N VAL A 218 9.05 12.87 -12.21
CA VAL A 218 8.02 12.92 -11.15
C VAL A 218 8.74 12.89 -9.81
N ASP A 219 8.31 13.74 -8.88
CA ASP A 219 8.70 13.70 -7.46
C ASP A 219 7.57 14.23 -6.58
N GLU A 220 7.78 14.23 -5.27
CA GLU A 220 6.83 14.74 -4.27
C GLU A 220 6.43 16.20 -4.53
N GLU A 221 7.36 17.10 -4.87
CA GLU A 221 7.04 18.50 -5.18
C GLU A 221 6.08 18.62 -6.37
N ILE A 222 6.29 17.83 -7.43
CA ILE A 222 5.38 17.79 -8.58
C ILE A 222 3.99 17.31 -8.17
N LEU A 223 3.91 16.25 -7.35
CA LEU A 223 2.62 15.74 -6.88
C LEU A 223 1.90 16.75 -5.99
N ASP A 224 2.60 17.36 -5.04
CA ASP A 224 2.09 18.38 -4.13
C ASP A 224 1.56 19.60 -4.89
N ALA A 225 2.35 20.14 -5.83
CA ALA A 225 1.91 21.28 -6.64
C ALA A 225 0.63 21.00 -7.45
N ILE A 226 0.50 19.81 -8.02
CA ILE A 226 -0.72 19.40 -8.74
C ILE A 226 -1.88 19.21 -7.77
N TYR A 227 -1.64 18.58 -6.62
CA TYR A 227 -2.66 18.30 -5.61
C TYR A 227 -3.20 19.59 -4.99
N SER A 228 -2.33 20.42 -4.43
CA SER A 228 -2.72 21.69 -3.80
C SER A 228 -3.41 22.63 -4.80
N SER A 229 -2.99 22.64 -6.06
CA SER A 229 -3.67 23.44 -7.07
C SER A 229 -5.07 22.91 -7.43
N ALA A 230 -5.19 21.61 -7.72
CA ALA A 230 -6.44 21.05 -8.24
C ALA A 230 -7.46 20.66 -7.16
N VAL A 231 -7.02 20.40 -5.93
CA VAL A 231 -7.86 19.94 -4.81
C VAL A 231 -8.08 21.07 -3.82
N GLU A 232 -7.03 21.81 -3.46
CA GLU A 232 -7.08 22.84 -2.43
C GLU A 232 -7.26 24.27 -3.00
N SER A 233 -7.22 24.41 -4.33
CA SER A 233 -7.29 25.71 -5.03
C SER A 233 -6.17 26.68 -4.66
N HIS A 234 -5.01 26.17 -4.25
CA HIS A 234 -3.82 26.98 -4.03
C HIS A 234 -3.15 27.36 -5.36
N PRO A 235 -2.59 28.58 -5.49
CA PRO A 235 -1.89 28.99 -6.70
C PRO A 235 -0.58 28.19 -6.87
N ILE A 236 -0.26 27.80 -8.11
CA ILE A 236 0.99 27.09 -8.42
C ILE A 236 2.17 28.07 -8.29
N PRO A 237 3.22 27.75 -7.51
CA PRO A 237 4.42 28.59 -7.45
C PRO A 237 5.07 28.76 -8.83
N PRO A 238 5.63 29.94 -9.19
CA PRO A 238 6.17 30.19 -10.53
C PRO A 238 7.23 29.17 -10.99
N HIS A 239 8.13 28.76 -10.10
CA HIS A 239 9.15 27.75 -10.43
C HIS A 239 8.54 26.37 -10.73
N MET A 240 7.43 26.01 -10.05
CA MET A 240 6.69 24.78 -10.33
C MET A 240 5.88 24.89 -11.62
N ARG A 241 5.31 26.06 -11.92
CA ARG A 241 4.59 26.28 -13.19
C ARG A 241 5.50 25.99 -14.39
N ASP A 242 6.71 26.55 -14.40
CA ASP A 242 7.69 26.32 -15.48
C ASP A 242 8.08 24.84 -15.59
N ARG A 243 8.24 24.16 -14.44
CA ARG A 243 8.56 22.73 -14.37
C ARG A 243 7.42 21.86 -14.94
N LEU A 244 6.18 22.14 -14.54
CA LEU A 244 4.99 21.41 -14.99
C LEU A 244 4.68 21.64 -16.48
N LEU A 245 4.92 22.86 -17.00
CA LEU A 245 4.83 23.17 -18.42
C LEU A 245 5.89 22.39 -19.22
N ALA A 246 7.15 22.40 -18.77
CA ALA A 246 8.24 21.70 -19.45
C ALA A 246 8.00 20.17 -19.54
N LEU A 247 7.36 19.59 -18.52
CA LEU A 247 7.00 18.17 -18.48
C LEU A 247 5.66 17.86 -19.18
N ALA A 248 5.00 18.87 -19.74
CA ALA A 248 3.68 18.78 -20.36
C ALA A 248 2.58 18.24 -19.43
N TYR A 249 2.64 18.56 -18.14
CA TYR A 249 1.61 18.26 -17.14
C TYR A 249 0.57 19.38 -17.02
N LEU A 250 0.96 20.59 -17.40
CA LEU A 250 0.12 21.78 -17.42
C LEU A 250 0.10 22.40 -18.82
N THR A 251 -0.97 23.08 -19.19
CA THR A 251 -1.03 23.98 -20.34
C THR A 251 -0.64 25.40 -19.95
N GLU A 252 -0.36 26.29 -20.90
CA GLU A 252 -0.12 27.72 -20.63
C GLU A 252 -1.24 28.39 -19.83
N ASP A 253 -2.49 28.00 -20.08
CA ASP A 253 -3.69 28.49 -19.37
C ASP A 253 -3.91 27.82 -18.00
N GLU A 254 -2.88 27.15 -17.45
CA GLU A 254 -2.91 26.48 -16.14
C GLU A 254 -3.93 25.35 -15.98
N ASN A 255 -4.39 24.78 -17.10
CA ASN A 255 -5.20 23.57 -17.10
C ASN A 255 -4.33 22.32 -17.08
N LEU A 256 -4.75 21.28 -16.36
CA LEU A 256 -4.10 19.98 -16.39
C LEU A 256 -4.23 19.36 -17.79
N THR A 257 -3.11 18.91 -18.35
CA THR A 257 -3.10 18.05 -19.53
C THR A 257 -3.58 16.64 -19.16
N ASP A 258 -3.68 15.73 -20.14
CA ASP A 258 -3.99 14.33 -19.84
C ASP A 258 -2.92 13.66 -18.96
N ALA A 259 -1.65 14.04 -19.13
CA ALA A 259 -0.58 13.58 -18.26
C ALA A 259 -0.73 14.15 -16.84
N GLY A 260 -1.04 15.45 -16.72
CA GLY A 260 -1.34 16.09 -15.44
C GLY A 260 -2.55 15.50 -14.72
N ARG A 261 -3.60 15.10 -15.44
CA ARG A 261 -4.75 14.39 -14.86
C ARG A 261 -4.38 13.05 -14.24
N HIS A 262 -3.51 12.27 -14.89
CA HIS A 262 -3.00 11.03 -14.29
C HIS A 262 -2.16 11.31 -13.05
N LEU A 263 -1.34 12.37 -13.05
CA LEU A 263 -0.62 12.77 -11.84
C LEU A 263 -1.52 13.26 -10.73
N LEU A 264 -2.65 13.91 -11.01
CA LEU A 264 -3.62 14.26 -9.98
C LEU A 264 -4.19 12.99 -9.31
N VAL A 265 -4.52 11.96 -10.10
CA VAL A 265 -4.97 10.68 -9.54
C VAL A 265 -3.84 10.00 -8.76
N ALA A 266 -2.60 10.06 -9.25
CA ALA A 266 -1.43 9.55 -8.53
C ALA A 266 -1.24 10.29 -7.18
N ALA A 267 -1.35 11.61 -7.18
CA ALA A 267 -1.21 12.45 -5.98
C ALA A 267 -2.30 12.13 -4.95
N ARG A 268 -3.56 11.95 -5.39
CA ARG A 268 -4.63 11.48 -4.50
C ARG A 268 -4.31 10.11 -3.90
N ILE A 269 -3.85 9.15 -4.70
CA ILE A 269 -3.46 7.83 -4.18
C ILE A 269 -2.32 7.94 -3.16
N TYR A 270 -1.37 8.84 -3.42
CA TYR A 270 -0.19 9.05 -2.58
C TYR A 270 -0.55 9.72 -1.24
N PHE A 271 -1.31 10.82 -1.26
CA PHE A 271 -1.63 11.61 -0.05
C PHE A 271 -2.89 11.16 0.68
N GLU A 272 -3.93 10.71 -0.04
CA GLU A 272 -5.22 10.31 0.54
C GLU A 272 -5.33 8.78 0.75
N GLY A 273 -4.41 8.01 0.16
CA GLY A 273 -4.44 6.55 0.16
C GLY A 273 -5.16 5.93 -1.05
N PRO A 274 -5.23 4.59 -1.13
CA PRO A 274 -5.72 3.90 -2.32
C PRO A 274 -7.18 4.21 -2.62
N ILE A 275 -7.51 4.38 -3.90
CA ILE A 275 -8.91 4.46 -4.35
C ILE A 275 -9.57 3.12 -4.08
N ILE A 276 -10.37 3.06 -3.02
CA ILE A 276 -11.20 1.89 -2.74
C ILE A 276 -12.35 1.92 -3.74
N LEU A 277 -12.19 1.13 -4.81
CA LEU A 277 -13.31 0.79 -5.68
C LEU A 277 -14.28 -0.05 -4.88
N ASN A 278 -15.29 0.58 -4.32
CA ASN A 278 -16.41 -0.14 -3.77
C ASN A 278 -17.18 -0.75 -4.96
N PRO A 279 -17.22 -2.08 -5.08
CA PRO A 279 -17.93 -2.70 -6.19
C PRO A 279 -19.40 -2.30 -6.15
N SER A 280 -20.06 -2.27 -7.30
CA SER A 280 -21.52 -2.16 -7.33
C SER A 280 -22.10 -3.37 -6.63
N ILE A 281 -22.57 -3.16 -5.40
CA ILE A 281 -23.18 -4.18 -4.56
C ILE A 281 -24.69 -4.20 -4.78
N HIS A 282 -25.25 -5.40 -4.88
CA HIS A 282 -26.69 -5.60 -4.76
C HIS A 282 -26.97 -6.05 -3.33
N LEU A 283 -27.53 -5.13 -2.53
CA LEU A 283 -28.04 -5.46 -1.20
C LEU A 283 -29.46 -5.99 -1.37
N ASP A 284 -29.72 -7.18 -0.85
CA ASP A 284 -31.09 -7.66 -0.76
C ASP A 284 -31.83 -7.02 0.43
N ILE A 285 -33.08 -7.45 0.65
CA ILE A 285 -33.89 -6.93 1.75
C ILE A 285 -33.28 -7.30 3.10
N GLU A 286 -32.75 -8.52 3.24
CA GLU A 286 -32.17 -9.00 4.51
C GLU A 286 -30.92 -8.19 4.86
N ASP A 287 -30.02 -7.99 3.91
CA ASP A 287 -28.80 -7.19 4.08
C ASP A 287 -29.12 -5.74 4.46
N THR A 288 -30.14 -5.16 3.82
CA THR A 288 -30.59 -3.79 4.08
C THR A 288 -31.15 -3.64 5.48
N GLU A 289 -31.94 -4.62 5.95
CA GLU A 289 -32.53 -4.60 7.28
C GLU A 289 -31.49 -4.86 8.37
N VAL A 290 -30.50 -5.72 8.11
CA VAL A 290 -29.32 -5.89 8.98
C VAL A 290 -28.52 -4.59 9.08
N LEU A 291 -28.24 -3.92 7.97
CA LEU A 291 -27.50 -2.65 7.94
C LEU A 291 -28.23 -1.54 8.73
N LYS A 292 -29.55 -1.42 8.56
CA LYS A 292 -30.40 -0.50 9.35
C LYS A 292 -30.36 -0.84 10.84
N LYS A 293 -30.44 -2.13 11.19
CA LYS A 293 -30.43 -2.57 12.58
C LYS A 293 -29.11 -2.28 13.28
N ILE A 294 -27.99 -2.41 12.56
CA ILE A 294 -26.67 -2.04 13.08
C ILE A 294 -26.60 -0.55 13.38
N ASP A 295 -27.04 0.34 12.47
CA ASP A 295 -27.07 1.79 12.70
C ASP A 295 -27.90 2.19 13.94
N GLU A 296 -29.00 1.48 14.18
CA GLU A 296 -29.84 1.68 15.36
C GLU A 296 -29.15 1.23 16.66
N LEU A 297 -28.50 0.07 16.64
CA LEU A 297 -27.91 -0.57 17.83
C LEU A 297 -26.49 -0.11 18.14
N GLU A 298 -25.75 0.44 17.17
CA GLU A 298 -24.38 0.96 17.34
C GLU A 298 -24.38 2.11 18.36
N LYS A 299 -25.40 2.99 18.33
CA LYS A 299 -25.53 4.15 19.22
C LYS A 299 -25.59 3.78 20.70
N SER A 300 -26.09 2.58 21.01
CA SER A 300 -26.19 2.05 22.38
C SER A 300 -25.16 0.96 22.69
N LYS A 301 -24.21 0.70 21.77
CA LYS A 301 -23.24 -0.42 21.86
C LYS A 301 -23.92 -1.77 22.08
N GLN A 302 -24.97 -2.05 21.31
CA GLN A 302 -25.75 -3.30 21.41
C GLN A 302 -25.78 -4.09 20.09
N SER A 303 -24.99 -3.70 19.10
CA SER A 303 -24.94 -4.31 17.77
C SER A 303 -24.19 -5.65 17.74
N THR A 304 -24.52 -6.58 18.64
CA THR A 304 -23.98 -7.95 18.60
C THR A 304 -24.80 -8.83 17.67
N LEU A 305 -24.19 -9.88 17.09
CA LEU A 305 -24.88 -10.86 16.22
C LEU A 305 -26.21 -11.32 16.84
N LYS A 306 -26.14 -11.79 18.10
CA LYS A 306 -27.30 -12.29 18.83
C LYS A 306 -28.40 -11.25 18.97
N ARG A 307 -28.04 -10.00 19.29
CA ARG A 307 -29.02 -8.93 19.49
C ARG A 307 -29.69 -8.50 18.18
N ILE A 308 -28.91 -8.41 17.10
CA ILE A 308 -29.42 -8.09 15.76
C ILE A 308 -30.40 -9.20 15.32
N GLU A 309 -30.03 -10.46 15.52
CA GLU A 309 -30.87 -11.62 15.20
C GLU A 309 -32.17 -11.65 16.01
N GLU A 310 -32.11 -11.41 17.33
CA GLU A 310 -33.28 -11.32 18.20
C GLU A 310 -34.28 -10.23 17.75
N GLU A 311 -33.80 -9.08 17.31
CA GLU A 311 -34.66 -7.98 16.88
C GLU A 311 -35.23 -8.20 15.48
N LEU A 312 -34.42 -8.70 14.54
CA LEU A 312 -34.87 -8.90 13.16
C LEU A 312 -35.78 -10.11 12.99
N LYS A 313 -35.59 -11.20 13.75
CA LYS A 313 -36.47 -12.38 13.67
C LYS A 313 -37.91 -12.12 14.10
N LYS A 314 -38.17 -11.02 14.82
CA LYS A 314 -39.55 -10.58 15.14
C LYS A 314 -40.34 -10.19 13.88
N THR A 315 -39.63 -9.70 12.86
CA THR A 315 -40.23 -9.21 11.60
C THR A 315 -39.94 -10.17 10.45
N TYR A 316 -38.76 -10.82 10.45
CA TYR A 316 -38.29 -11.73 9.42
C TYR A 316 -37.84 -13.05 10.06
N PRO A 317 -38.75 -13.99 10.35
CA PRO A 317 -38.43 -15.21 11.11
C PRO A 317 -37.30 -16.07 10.52
N ASP A 318 -37.16 -16.06 9.20
CA ASP A 318 -36.20 -16.88 8.45
C ASP A 318 -34.88 -16.16 8.11
N ILE A 319 -34.69 -14.91 8.57
CA ILE A 319 -33.51 -14.10 8.23
C ILE A 319 -32.20 -14.75 8.72
N ASN A 320 -31.20 -14.79 7.84
CA ASN A 320 -29.86 -15.26 8.18
C ASN A 320 -28.90 -14.10 8.44
N VAL A 321 -29.00 -13.52 9.64
CA VAL A 321 -28.18 -12.36 10.06
C VAL A 321 -26.69 -12.63 9.94
N PHE A 322 -26.23 -13.85 10.24
CA PHE A 322 -24.81 -14.20 10.14
C PHE A 322 -24.31 -14.10 8.70
N GLN A 323 -25.07 -14.63 7.74
CA GLN A 323 -24.71 -14.56 6.33
C GLN A 323 -24.68 -13.12 5.81
N SER A 324 -25.70 -12.32 6.15
CA SER A 324 -25.71 -10.89 5.80
C SER A 324 -24.56 -10.13 6.43
N LEU A 325 -24.19 -10.41 7.69
CA LEU A 325 -23.02 -9.78 8.32
C LEU A 325 -21.71 -10.12 7.59
N MET A 326 -21.48 -11.38 7.26
CA MET A 326 -20.31 -11.77 6.47
C MET A 326 -20.29 -11.08 5.10
N PHE A 327 -21.45 -10.99 4.44
CA PHE A 327 -21.57 -10.29 3.17
C PHE A 327 -21.23 -8.80 3.32
N LEU A 328 -21.88 -8.09 4.25
CA LEU A 328 -21.67 -6.68 4.52
C LEU A 328 -20.21 -6.37 4.91
N GLU A 329 -19.58 -7.25 5.68
CA GLU A 329 -18.17 -7.14 6.09
C GLU A 329 -17.23 -7.33 4.89
N SER A 330 -17.52 -8.29 4.01
CA SER A 330 -16.72 -8.53 2.79
C SER A 330 -16.69 -7.32 1.84
N PHE A 331 -17.74 -6.49 1.88
CA PHE A 331 -17.84 -5.23 1.14
C PHE A 331 -17.48 -3.99 1.98
N ARG A 332 -16.90 -4.19 3.17
CA ARG A 332 -16.45 -3.13 4.09
C ARG A 332 -17.56 -2.13 4.45
N LEU A 333 -18.81 -2.59 4.51
CA LEU A 333 -19.94 -1.76 4.98
C LEU A 333 -20.04 -1.78 6.50
N VAL A 334 -19.60 -2.89 7.11
CA VAL A 334 -19.58 -3.08 8.56
C VAL A 334 -18.22 -3.60 8.98
N GLU A 335 -17.83 -3.34 10.22
CA GLU A 335 -16.59 -3.86 10.81
C GLU A 335 -16.85 -4.41 12.22
N PRO A 336 -16.20 -5.52 12.61
CA PRO A 336 -16.27 -6.03 13.97
C PRO A 336 -15.32 -5.24 14.89
N THR A 337 -15.87 -4.71 15.97
CA THR A 337 -15.12 -4.12 17.09
C THR A 337 -15.22 -5.04 18.29
N GLU A 338 -14.08 -5.48 18.83
CA GLU A 338 -14.05 -6.27 20.05
C GLU A 338 -13.97 -5.36 21.28
N THR A 339 -14.88 -5.55 22.23
CA THR A 339 -14.82 -4.87 23.53
C THR A 339 -15.25 -5.85 24.61
N THR A 340 -14.43 -6.04 25.63
CA THR A 340 -14.76 -6.89 26.80
C THR A 340 -15.20 -8.31 26.43
N GLY A 341 -14.53 -8.95 25.44
CA GLY A 341 -14.80 -10.33 25.01
C GLY A 341 -16.11 -10.53 24.24
N SER A 342 -16.72 -9.44 23.74
CA SER A 342 -17.88 -9.46 22.85
C SER A 342 -17.57 -8.70 21.56
N VAL A 343 -18.04 -9.27 20.43
CA VAL A 343 -17.92 -8.65 19.10
C VAL A 343 -19.15 -7.81 18.81
N TYR A 344 -18.93 -6.52 18.56
CA TYR A 344 -19.94 -5.55 18.15
C TYR A 344 -19.70 -5.17 16.70
N TYR A 345 -20.77 -4.99 15.93
CA TYR A 345 -20.66 -4.54 14.54
C TYR A 345 -20.91 -3.04 14.46
N THR A 346 -20.05 -2.29 13.79
CA THR A 346 -20.19 -0.86 13.54
C THR A 346 -20.26 -0.58 12.05
N LEU A 347 -21.02 0.44 11.64
CA LEU A 347 -21.02 0.88 10.26
C LEU A 347 -19.72 1.63 9.95
N THR A 348 -19.04 1.23 8.88
CA THR A 348 -17.92 2.01 8.35
C THR A 348 -18.43 3.34 7.78
N SER A 349 -17.53 4.30 7.53
CA SER A 349 -17.88 5.55 6.83
C SER A 349 -18.52 5.29 5.47
N TYR A 350 -18.18 4.17 4.81
CA TYR A 350 -18.82 3.77 3.57
C TYR A 350 -20.21 3.15 3.79
N GLY A 351 -20.37 2.27 4.79
CA GLY A 351 -21.67 1.71 5.18
C GLY A 351 -22.70 2.79 5.52
N LYS A 352 -22.29 3.84 6.23
CA LYS A 352 -23.16 4.99 6.57
C LYS A 352 -23.68 5.70 5.31
N ARG A 353 -22.80 5.99 4.34
CA ARG A 353 -23.21 6.59 3.05
C ARG A 353 -24.15 5.71 2.26
N VAL A 354 -23.89 4.39 2.19
CA VAL A 354 -24.78 3.45 1.51
C VAL A 354 -26.16 3.42 2.17
N LEU A 355 -26.22 3.42 3.50
CA LEU A 355 -27.47 3.44 4.24
C LEU A 355 -28.25 4.75 4.04
N GLU A 356 -27.56 5.89 3.99
CA GLU A 356 -28.15 7.19 3.64
C GLU A 356 -28.75 7.17 2.23
N GLU A 357 -28.02 6.65 1.23
CA GLU A 357 -28.53 6.53 -0.13
C GLU A 357 -29.77 5.63 -0.21
N ILE A 358 -29.82 4.52 0.54
CA ILE A 358 -30.99 3.64 0.64
C ILE A 358 -32.19 4.39 1.25
N ARG A 359 -31.95 5.21 2.28
CA ARG A 359 -32.99 6.02 2.95
C ARG A 359 -33.53 7.11 2.04
N GLU A 360 -32.67 7.76 1.26
CA GLU A 360 -33.03 8.85 0.35
C GLU A 360 -33.67 8.37 -0.95
N ARG A 361 -33.28 7.19 -1.45
CA ARG A 361 -33.74 6.65 -2.74
C ARG A 361 -34.60 5.40 -2.54
N ASN A 362 -35.90 5.60 -2.34
CA ASN A 362 -36.91 4.56 -2.50
C ASN A 362 -37.14 4.16 -3.99
N LYS A 363 -36.12 4.31 -4.85
CA LYS A 363 -36.21 4.03 -6.29
C LYS A 363 -35.56 2.68 -6.60
N LYS A 364 -36.39 1.74 -7.07
CA LYS A 364 -35.94 0.52 -7.76
C LYS A 364 -34.89 0.92 -8.79
N VAL A 365 -33.66 0.42 -8.64
CA VAL A 365 -32.64 0.53 -9.68
C VAL A 365 -33.15 -0.27 -10.88
N PRO A 366 -33.47 0.38 -12.00
CA PRO A 366 -34.02 -0.33 -13.13
C PRO A 366 -32.95 -1.23 -13.74
N ALA A 367 -33.34 -2.42 -14.21
CA ALA A 367 -32.43 -3.41 -14.80
C ALA A 367 -31.58 -2.87 -15.98
N PHE A 368 -32.01 -1.79 -16.63
CA PHE A 368 -31.21 -1.11 -17.66
C PHE A 368 -30.03 -0.28 -17.11
N GLY A 369 -30.12 0.22 -15.87
CA GLY A 369 -29.00 0.88 -15.19
C GLY A 369 -27.87 -0.09 -14.84
N VAL A 370 -28.22 -1.35 -14.51
CA VAL A 370 -27.25 -2.43 -14.27
C VAL A 370 -26.52 -2.82 -15.55
N LYS A 371 -27.23 -2.87 -16.70
CA LYS A 371 -26.63 -3.18 -18.01
C LYS A 371 -25.60 -2.14 -18.49
N ALA A 372 -25.79 -0.87 -18.15
CA ALA A 372 -24.84 0.20 -18.53
C ALA A 372 -23.53 0.13 -17.72
N ILE A 373 -23.57 -0.36 -16.48
CA ILE A 373 -22.40 -0.47 -15.60
C ILE A 373 -21.56 -1.72 -15.93
N THR A 374 -22.18 -2.77 -16.49
CA THR A 374 -21.44 -3.98 -16.92
C THR A 374 -20.81 -3.85 -18.33
N MET A 375 -21.21 -2.85 -19.11
CA MET A 375 -20.64 -2.54 -20.43
C MET A 375 -19.68 -1.35 -20.40
N SER A 376 -18.77 -1.33 -19.43
CA SER A 376 -17.52 -0.55 -19.53
C SER A 376 -16.33 -1.44 -19.21
N ARG A 377 -16.24 -2.54 -19.97
CA ARG A 377 -14.96 -3.14 -20.36
C ARG A 377 -14.79 -2.91 -21.86
N MET A 378 -13.60 -2.45 -22.23
CA MET A 378 -13.15 -1.90 -23.52
C MET A 378 -13.43 -0.40 -23.62
N GLU A 379 -12.44 0.50 -23.65
CA GLU A 379 -11.04 0.42 -24.11
C GLU A 379 -10.05 1.09 -23.15
#